data_AF-A0A2E7I8V1-F1
#
_entry.id   AF-A0A2E7I8V1-F1
#
_cell.length_a   1.000
_cell.length_b   1.000
_cell.length_c   1.000
_cell.angle_alpha   90.00
_cell.angle_beta   90.00
_cell.angle_gamma   90.00
#
_symmetry.space_group_name_H-M   'P 1'
#
loop_
_entity.id
_entity.type
_entity.pdbx_description
1 polymer ?
#
loop_
_entity_poly.entity_id
_entity_poly.type
_entity_poly.pdbx_seq_one_letter_code
_entity_poly.pdbx_strand_id
1 'polypeptide(L)'
;MSQNRDIAEKFYTSITNGEIQVIEDLLIDDFELIVPMENGILSGHYKGKKRFMEDILPLVFSCVNPEDIVFCKNFKIINSFNNIIISMAQNDGIALSGKSYNQIYLHIMTIEDRKIIRLIESFDSALANDSLWGDSKKLIPDKLFSLKNFS
;
A
#
# COMPACT_ATOMS: atom_id res chain seq x y z
N MET A 1 13.54 -3.94 -19.86
CA MET A 1 12.31 -3.95 -19.05
C MET A 1 11.46 -2.76 -19.48
N SER A 2 10.13 -2.79 -19.32
CA SER A 2 9.31 -1.62 -19.64
C SER A 2 9.47 -0.56 -18.53
N GLN A 3 9.49 0.72 -18.89
CA GLN A 3 9.70 1.84 -17.96
C GLN A 3 8.77 1.82 -16.74
N ASN A 4 7.53 1.34 -16.90
CA ASN A 4 6.56 1.19 -15.82
C ASN A 4 6.95 0.11 -14.81
N ARG A 5 7.64 -0.96 -15.24
CA ARG A 5 8.17 -1.97 -14.33
C ARG A 5 9.29 -1.40 -13.47
N ASP A 6 10.17 -0.59 -14.06
CA ASP A 6 11.27 0.05 -13.32
C ASP A 6 10.71 1.00 -12.24
N ILE A 7 9.61 1.71 -12.52
CA ILE A 7 8.93 2.56 -11.52
C ILE A 7 8.30 1.73 -10.41
N ALA A 8 7.61 0.63 -10.74
CA ALA A 8 7.03 -0.26 -9.73
C ALA A 8 8.12 -0.93 -8.88
N GLU A 9 9.20 -1.41 -9.48
CA GLU A 9 10.35 -1.98 -8.78
C GLU A 9 10.96 -0.96 -7.84
N LYS A 10 11.19 0.28 -8.32
CA LYS A 10 11.70 1.37 -7.49
C LYS A 10 10.78 1.68 -6.31
N PHE A 11 9.46 1.70 -6.51
CA PHE A 11 8.49 1.88 -5.43
C PHE A 11 8.64 0.82 -4.34
N TYR A 12 8.68 -0.46 -4.71
CA TYR A 12 8.82 -1.55 -3.74
C TYR A 12 10.17 -1.52 -3.03
N THR A 13 11.27 -1.33 -3.75
CA THR A 13 12.60 -1.26 -3.13
C THR A 13 12.73 -0.07 -2.19
N SER A 14 12.15 1.08 -2.53
CA SER A 14 12.16 2.27 -1.67
C SER A 14 11.31 2.08 -0.41
N ILE A 15 10.19 1.34 -0.47
CA ILE A 15 9.45 0.92 0.73
C ILE A 15 10.33 0.02 1.61
N THR A 16 10.97 -1.00 1.03
CA THR A 16 11.83 -1.93 1.78
C THR A 16 13.01 -1.22 2.43
N ASN A 17 13.58 -0.20 1.79
CA ASN A 17 14.73 0.56 2.29
C ASN A 17 14.33 1.74 3.20
N GLY A 18 13.04 2.02 3.40
CA GLY A 18 12.59 3.18 4.17
C GLY A 18 12.88 4.53 3.50
N GLU A 19 12.98 4.57 2.18
CA GLU A 19 13.30 5.76 1.37
C GLU A 19 12.05 6.63 1.12
N ILE A 20 11.51 7.23 2.19
CA ILE A 20 10.25 7.98 2.17
C ILE A 20 10.22 9.08 1.08
N GLN A 21 11.30 9.84 0.92
CA GLN A 21 11.37 10.89 -0.10
C GLN A 21 11.26 10.31 -1.52
N VAL A 22 11.86 9.15 -1.76
CA VAL A 22 11.80 8.49 -3.06
C VAL A 22 10.40 8.00 -3.35
N ILE A 23 9.70 7.46 -2.34
CA ILE A 23 8.28 7.07 -2.46
C ILE A 23 7.46 8.30 -2.83
N GLU A 24 7.60 9.39 -2.08
CA GLU A 24 6.87 10.64 -2.34
C GLU A 24 7.10 11.16 -3.77
N ASP A 25 8.35 11.12 -4.23
CA ASP A 25 8.74 11.55 -5.58
C ASP A 25 8.22 10.62 -6.69
N LEU A 26 7.74 9.42 -6.37
CA LEU A 26 7.10 8.54 -7.35
C LEU A 26 5.60 8.81 -7.49
N LEU A 27 4.97 9.47 -6.53
CA LEU A 27 3.53 9.74 -6.55
C LEU A 27 3.22 11.09 -7.24
N ILE A 28 2.06 11.17 -7.88
CA ILE A 28 1.45 12.47 -8.24
C ILE A 28 0.77 13.08 -7.01
N ASP A 29 0.54 14.39 -7.02
CA ASP A 29 -0.15 15.07 -5.90
C ASP A 29 -1.57 14.55 -5.67
N ASP A 30 -2.29 14.21 -6.75
CA ASP A 30 -3.65 13.66 -6.72
C ASP A 30 -3.70 12.11 -6.62
N PHE A 31 -2.65 11.49 -6.08
CA PHE A 31 -2.55 10.03 -5.98
C PHE A 31 -3.75 9.40 -5.28
N GLU A 32 -4.22 8.25 -5.77
CA GLU A 32 -5.34 7.51 -5.21
C GLU A 32 -4.88 6.19 -4.59
N LEU A 33 -5.13 5.98 -3.28
CA LEU A 33 -5.08 4.66 -2.67
C LEU A 33 -6.51 4.11 -2.58
N ILE A 34 -6.72 2.88 -3.07
CA ILE A 34 -7.99 2.20 -3.01
C ILE A 34 -7.81 0.84 -2.32
N VAL A 35 -8.52 0.65 -1.22
CA VAL A 35 -8.52 -0.60 -0.46
C VAL A 35 -9.93 -1.20 -0.54
N PRO A 36 -10.16 -2.16 -1.46
CA PRO A 36 -11.48 -2.62 -1.84
C PRO A 36 -12.06 -3.65 -0.86
N MET A 37 -12.26 -3.23 0.38
CA MET A 37 -12.88 -4.04 1.44
C MET A 37 -14.20 -3.42 1.87
N GLU A 38 -15.18 -4.24 2.24
CA GLU A 38 -16.47 -3.77 2.77
C GLU A 38 -16.30 -3.08 4.14
N ASN A 39 -15.42 -3.62 4.98
CA ASN A 39 -15.08 -3.04 6.26
C ASN A 39 -13.61 -3.31 6.62
N GLY A 40 -13.04 -2.47 7.47
CA GLY A 40 -11.64 -2.53 7.89
C GLY A 40 -11.10 -1.14 8.24
N ILE A 41 -9.98 -1.10 8.97
CA ILE A 41 -9.36 0.16 9.43
C ILE A 41 -8.98 1.08 8.26
N LEU A 42 -8.47 0.49 7.17
CA LEU A 42 -8.09 1.20 5.94
C LEU A 42 -9.07 0.98 4.79
N SER A 43 -10.27 0.46 5.03
CA SER A 43 -11.25 0.22 3.96
C SER A 43 -11.72 1.54 3.33
N GLY A 44 -11.60 1.67 2.01
CA GLY A 44 -12.14 2.79 1.26
C GLY A 44 -11.22 3.33 0.15
N HIS A 45 -11.50 4.55 -0.26
CA HIS A 45 -10.74 5.30 -1.25
C HIS A 45 -10.21 6.58 -0.61
N TYR A 46 -8.89 6.74 -0.62
CA TYR A 46 -8.15 7.89 -0.13
C TYR A 46 -7.55 8.67 -1.29
N LYS A 47 -7.73 10.00 -1.27
CA LYS A 47 -7.30 10.89 -2.35
C LYS A 47 -6.20 11.83 -1.87
N GLY A 48 -5.19 11.96 -2.71
CA GLY A 48 -4.07 12.85 -2.54
C GLY A 48 -2.85 12.17 -1.92
N LYS A 49 -1.68 12.49 -2.46
CA LYS A 49 -0.37 12.07 -1.94
C LYS A 49 -0.22 12.39 -0.47
N LYS A 50 -0.64 13.59 -0.07
CA LYS A 50 -0.58 14.04 1.33
C LYS A 50 -1.32 13.06 2.26
N ARG A 51 -2.52 12.61 1.88
CA ARG A 51 -3.31 11.65 2.68
C ARG A 51 -2.57 10.33 2.82
N PHE A 52 -1.95 9.85 1.75
CA PHE A 52 -1.16 8.62 1.80
C PHE A 52 0.07 8.76 2.71
N MET A 53 0.84 9.85 2.57
CA MET A 53 2.10 10.06 3.27
C MET A 53 1.92 10.45 4.74
N GLU A 54 0.91 11.25 5.08
CA GLU A 54 0.74 11.82 6.42
C GLU A 54 -0.28 11.08 7.29
N ASP A 55 -1.21 10.32 6.69
CA ASP A 55 -2.23 9.60 7.46
C ASP A 55 -2.06 8.08 7.38
N ILE A 56 -1.92 7.53 6.17
CA ILE A 56 -1.96 6.09 5.95
C ILE A 56 -0.65 5.42 6.35
N LEU A 57 0.47 5.87 5.79
CA LEU A 57 1.79 5.31 6.14
C LEU A 57 2.08 5.42 7.65
N PRO A 58 1.86 6.58 8.31
CA PRO A 58 2.12 6.70 9.74
C PRO A 58 1.21 5.81 10.58
N LEU A 59 -0.06 5.62 10.20
CA LEU A 59 -0.96 4.70 10.89
C LEU A 59 -0.42 3.27 10.84
N VAL A 60 -0.05 2.77 9.66
CA VAL A 60 0.50 1.42 9.51
C VAL A 60 1.81 1.26 10.28
N PHE A 61 2.72 2.23 10.17
CA PHE A 61 4.01 2.21 10.86
C PHE A 61 3.87 2.30 12.38
N SER A 62 2.85 2.98 12.89
CA SER A 62 2.57 3.05 14.33
C SER A 62 2.10 1.71 14.93
N CYS A 63 1.76 0.72 14.11
CA CYS A 63 1.23 -0.58 14.55
C CYS A 63 2.26 -1.72 14.47
N VAL A 64 3.45 -1.48 13.92
CA VAL A 64 4.49 -2.51 13.71
C VAL A 64 5.71 -2.29 14.61
N ASN A 65 6.47 -3.34 14.89
CA ASN A 65 7.78 -3.18 15.53
C ASN A 65 8.79 -2.68 14.47
N PRO A 66 9.29 -1.44 14.55
CA PRO A 66 10.20 -0.90 13.54
C PRO A 66 11.56 -1.63 13.49
N GLU A 67 11.94 -2.33 14.55
CA GLU A 67 13.20 -3.09 14.58
C GLU A 67 13.10 -4.44 13.84
N ASP A 68 11.90 -5.00 13.72
CA ASP A 68 11.68 -6.34 13.16
C ASP A 68 10.99 -6.32 11.80
N ILE A 69 10.16 -5.31 11.52
CA ILE A 69 9.34 -5.28 10.31
C ILE A 69 10.16 -4.88 9.07
N VAL A 70 9.98 -5.63 8.00
CA VAL A 70 10.44 -5.27 6.66
C VAL A 70 9.26 -5.25 5.70
N PHE A 71 8.83 -4.06 5.31
CA PHE A 71 7.76 -3.89 4.33
C PHE A 71 8.23 -4.25 2.93
N CYS A 72 7.36 -4.91 2.16
CA CYS A 72 7.66 -5.35 0.79
C CYS A 72 8.96 -6.16 0.65
N LYS A 73 9.38 -6.85 1.73
CA LYS A 73 10.59 -7.69 1.81
C LYS A 73 10.80 -8.51 0.55
N ASN A 74 9.74 -9.11 0.06
CA ASN A 74 9.68 -9.72 -1.26
C ASN A 74 8.56 -9.05 -2.07
N PHE A 75 8.77 -8.90 -3.36
CA PHE A 75 7.71 -8.56 -4.29
C PHE A 75 7.91 -9.28 -5.62
N LYS A 76 6.82 -9.42 -6.37
CA LYS A 76 6.85 -9.99 -7.71
C LYS A 76 5.85 -9.27 -8.59
N ILE A 77 6.33 -8.68 -9.67
CA ILE A 77 5.45 -8.21 -10.75
C ILE A 77 4.96 -9.43 -11.52
N ILE A 78 3.66 -9.69 -11.42
CA ILE A 78 2.96 -10.79 -12.09
C ILE A 78 2.76 -10.46 -13.57
N ASN A 79 2.27 -9.25 -13.85
CA ASN A 79 1.99 -8.82 -15.22
C ASN A 79 2.11 -7.30 -15.36
N SER A 80 2.30 -6.84 -16.59
CA SER A 80 2.30 -5.44 -16.98
C SER A 80 1.61 -5.28 -18.33
N PHE A 81 0.59 -4.43 -18.40
CA PHE A 81 -0.11 -4.10 -19.64
C PHE A 81 -0.45 -2.61 -19.66
N ASN A 82 -0.10 -1.93 -20.76
CA ASN A 82 -0.23 -0.48 -20.89
C ASN A 82 0.43 0.27 -19.69
N ASN A 83 -0.35 1.10 -19.00
CA ASN A 83 0.00 1.82 -17.78
C ASN A 83 -0.23 1.03 -16.48
N ILE A 84 -0.64 -0.24 -16.55
CA ILE A 84 -1.01 -1.03 -15.37
C ILE A 84 0.05 -2.07 -15.05
N ILE A 85 0.44 -2.14 -13.78
CA ILE A 85 1.30 -3.15 -13.18
C ILE A 85 0.47 -3.95 -12.16
N ILE A 86 0.47 -5.28 -12.30
CA ILE A 86 -0.09 -6.19 -11.30
C ILE A 86 1.06 -6.88 -10.59
N SER A 87 1.07 -6.81 -9.27
CA SER A 87 2.15 -7.33 -8.44
C SER A 87 1.62 -7.93 -7.14
N MET A 88 2.40 -8.83 -6.58
CA MET A 88 2.26 -9.23 -5.18
C MET A 88 3.43 -8.69 -4.38
N ALA A 89 3.15 -8.28 -3.15
CA ALA A 89 4.17 -7.88 -2.19
C ALA A 89 3.96 -8.65 -0.88
N GLN A 90 5.05 -8.85 -0.14
CA GLN A 90 5.05 -9.56 1.12
C GLN A 90 5.86 -8.78 2.14
N ASN A 91 5.25 -8.55 3.31
CA ASN A 91 5.95 -8.10 4.49
C ASN A 91 6.54 -9.30 5.25
N ASP A 92 7.54 -9.03 6.07
CA ASP A 92 8.12 -10.00 7.00
C ASP A 92 8.42 -9.30 8.32
N GLY A 93 8.00 -9.89 9.45
CA GLY A 93 8.29 -9.36 10.77
C GLY A 93 7.15 -9.44 11.78
N ILE A 94 7.21 -8.58 12.79
CA ILE A 94 6.36 -8.62 13.99
C ILE A 94 5.59 -7.31 14.15
N ALA A 95 4.30 -7.40 14.46
CA ALA A 95 3.47 -6.26 14.84
C ALA A 95 3.64 -5.90 16.32
N LEU A 96 3.24 -4.70 16.76
CA LEU A 96 3.31 -4.32 18.18
C LEU A 96 2.48 -5.19 19.11
N SER A 97 1.51 -5.95 18.57
CA SER A 97 0.78 -6.98 19.30
C SER A 97 1.65 -8.18 19.73
N GLY A 98 2.88 -8.28 19.23
CA GLY A 98 3.78 -9.43 19.42
C GLY A 98 3.51 -10.59 18.46
N LYS A 99 2.53 -10.46 17.55
CA LYS A 99 2.22 -11.50 16.55
C LYS A 99 2.98 -11.25 15.25
N SER A 100 3.21 -12.33 14.50
CA SER A 100 3.75 -12.24 13.14
C SER A 100 2.81 -11.45 12.23
N TYR A 101 3.39 -10.59 11.41
CA TYR A 101 2.69 -9.80 10.41
C TYR A 101 3.32 -9.99 9.02
N ASN A 102 3.36 -11.25 8.58
CA ASN A 102 3.86 -11.65 7.26
C ASN A 102 2.79 -11.44 6.18
N GLN A 103 2.31 -10.20 6.08
CA GLN A 103 1.18 -9.82 5.24
C GLN A 103 1.51 -9.99 3.75
N ILE A 104 0.60 -10.62 3.02
CA ILE A 104 0.63 -10.69 1.55
C ILE A 104 -0.37 -9.69 1.00
N TYR A 105 0.06 -8.97 -0.03
CA TYR A 105 -0.74 -8.00 -0.75
C TYR A 105 -0.84 -8.37 -2.23
N LEU A 106 -1.99 -8.07 -2.82
CA LEU A 106 -2.20 -7.95 -4.25
C LEU A 106 -2.31 -6.46 -4.58
N HIS A 107 -1.38 -5.96 -5.39
CA HIS A 107 -1.34 -4.58 -5.83
C HIS A 107 -1.68 -4.47 -7.32
N ILE A 108 -2.50 -3.48 -7.65
CA ILE A 108 -2.72 -3.03 -9.02
C ILE A 108 -2.34 -1.55 -9.06
N MET A 109 -1.23 -1.26 -9.74
CA MET A 109 -0.66 0.08 -9.82
C MET A 109 -0.90 0.66 -11.21
N THR A 110 -1.37 1.90 -11.28
CA THR A 110 -1.47 2.66 -12.53
C THR A 110 -0.38 3.72 -12.57
N ILE A 111 0.37 3.75 -13.67
CA ILE A 111 1.57 4.57 -13.85
C ILE A 111 1.47 5.38 -15.14
N GLU A 112 1.50 6.69 -15.03
CA GLU A 112 1.45 7.64 -16.14
C GLU A 112 2.57 8.65 -16.00
N ASP A 113 3.23 9.00 -17.11
CA ASP A 113 4.35 9.96 -17.12
C ASP A 113 5.41 9.70 -16.03
N ARG A 114 5.73 8.41 -15.82
CA ARG A 114 6.68 7.91 -14.81
C ARG A 114 6.29 8.18 -13.35
N LYS A 115 5.03 8.51 -13.10
CA LYS A 115 4.46 8.71 -11.78
C LYS A 115 3.35 7.71 -11.52
N ILE A 116 3.22 7.29 -10.28
CA ILE A 116 2.15 6.43 -9.82
C ILE A 116 0.95 7.33 -9.53
N ILE A 117 -0.15 7.07 -10.25
CA ILE A 117 -1.38 7.83 -10.09
C ILE A 117 -2.38 7.12 -9.17
N ARG A 118 -2.28 5.79 -9.09
CA ARG A 118 -3.21 4.96 -8.33
C ARG A 118 -2.55 3.67 -7.85
N LEU A 119 -2.90 3.26 -6.65
CA LEU A 119 -2.63 1.94 -6.09
C LEU A 119 -3.94 1.35 -5.58
N ILE A 120 -4.35 0.22 -6.14
CA ILE A 120 -5.38 -0.65 -5.56
C ILE A 120 -4.64 -1.70 -4.74
N GLU A 121 -4.96 -1.81 -3.46
CA GLU A 121 -4.30 -2.71 -2.52
C GLU A 121 -5.33 -3.62 -1.84
N SER A 122 -5.21 -4.92 -2.09
CA SER A 122 -5.96 -5.96 -1.39
C SER A 122 -5.03 -6.81 -0.55
N PHE A 123 -5.45 -7.17 0.65
CA PHE A 123 -4.66 -7.95 1.60
C PHE A 123 -5.55 -8.83 2.48
N ASP A 124 -4.94 -9.78 3.19
CA ASP A 124 -5.61 -10.61 4.20
C ASP A 124 -6.02 -9.76 5.41
N SER A 125 -7.28 -9.30 5.38
CA SER A 125 -7.86 -8.52 6.46
C SER A 125 -7.95 -9.28 7.79
N ALA A 126 -8.04 -10.62 7.78
CA ALA A 126 -8.11 -11.40 9.01
C ALA A 126 -6.76 -11.34 9.74
N LEU A 127 -5.65 -11.50 9.01
CA LEU A 127 -4.31 -11.32 9.56
C LEU A 127 -4.09 -9.89 10.07
N ALA A 128 -4.48 -8.87 9.29
CA ALA A 128 -4.31 -7.48 9.72
C ALA A 128 -5.14 -7.14 10.98
N ASN A 129 -6.38 -7.65 11.08
CA ASN A 129 -7.21 -7.46 12.27
C ASN A 129 -6.64 -8.19 13.50
N ASP A 130 -6.11 -9.40 13.32
CA ASP A 130 -5.60 -10.21 14.43
C ASP A 130 -4.23 -9.74 14.94
N SER A 131 -3.35 -9.32 14.04
CA SER A 131 -1.95 -8.99 14.33
C SER A 131 -1.67 -7.50 14.38
N LEU A 132 -2.25 -6.68 13.49
CA LEU A 132 -1.77 -5.31 13.28
C LEU A 132 -2.60 -4.27 14.05
N TRP A 133 -3.91 -4.25 13.86
CA TRP A 133 -4.68 -3.06 14.18
C TRP A 133 -4.90 -2.81 15.68
N GLY A 134 -5.04 -3.85 16.51
CA GLY A 134 -5.34 -3.67 17.94
C GLY A 134 -6.51 -2.70 18.17
N ASP A 135 -6.29 -1.68 19.00
CA ASP A 135 -7.27 -0.63 19.32
C ASP A 135 -7.27 0.56 18.34
N SER A 136 -6.63 0.42 17.18
CA SER A 136 -6.55 1.48 16.17
C SER A 136 -7.94 1.93 15.73
N LYS A 137 -8.11 3.24 15.59
CA LYS A 137 -9.36 3.80 15.05
C LYS A 137 -9.39 3.62 13.54
N LYS A 138 -10.58 3.30 13.01
CA LYS A 138 -10.82 3.29 11.57
C LYS A 138 -10.47 4.64 10.97
N LEU A 139 -9.65 4.64 9.92
CA LEU A 139 -9.32 5.84 9.17
C LEU A 139 -10.46 6.14 8.19
N ILE A 140 -11.12 7.28 8.37
CA ILE A 140 -12.26 7.69 7.55
C ILE A 140 -11.76 7.96 6.11
N PRO A 141 -12.29 7.21 5.11
CA PRO A 141 -11.91 7.43 3.72
C PRO A 141 -12.64 8.64 3.12
N ASP A 142 -12.07 9.22 2.06
CA ASP A 142 -12.73 10.29 1.30
C ASP A 142 -14.00 9.79 0.60
N LYS A 143 -13.97 8.52 0.16
CA LYS A 143 -15.14 7.81 -0.36
C LYS A 143 -15.13 6.36 0.13
N LEU A 144 -16.32 5.84 0.44
CA LEU A 144 -16.47 4.39 0.61
C LEU A 144 -16.14 3.69 -0.71
N PHE A 145 -15.51 2.52 -0.60
CA PHE A 145 -15.24 1.71 -1.76
C PHE A 145 -16.56 1.26 -2.40
N SER A 146 -16.65 1.42 -3.73
CA SER A 146 -17.72 0.85 -4.54
C SER A 146 -17.19 0.69 -5.95
N LEU A 147 -17.51 -0.44 -6.59
CA LEU A 147 -17.22 -0.65 -8.01
C LEU A 147 -17.90 0.41 -8.91
N LYS A 148 -18.99 1.03 -8.45
CA LYS A 148 -19.66 2.12 -9.16
C LYS A 148 -18.86 3.41 -9.19
N ASN A 149 -17.90 3.56 -8.28
CA ASN A 149 -17.04 4.74 -8.17
C ASN A 149 -15.70 4.53 -8.91
N PHE A 150 -15.57 3.43 -9.66
CA PHE A 150 -14.38 3.08 -10.44
C PHE A 150 -14.53 3.60 -11.88
N SER A 151 -13.57 4.38 -12.34
CA SER A 151 -13.41 4.80 -13.74
C SER A 151 -11.99 4.55 -14.22
#